data_AF-A0A0Q5Z8U4-F1
#
_entry.id   AF-A0A0Q5Z8U4-F1
#
_cell.length_a   1.000
_cell.length_b   1.000
_cell.length_c   1.000
_cell.angle_alpha   90.00
_cell.angle_beta   90.00
_cell.angle_gamma   90.00
#
_symmetry.space_group_name_H-M   'P 1'
#
loop_
_entity.id
_entity.type
_entity.pdbx_description
1 polymer ?
#
loop_
_entity_poly.entity_id
_entity_poly.type
_entity_poly.pdbx_seq_one_letter_code
_entity_poly.pdbx_strand_id
1 'polypeptide(L)'
;MLHTPTSAAPMAARRSVQAGLWMFFAGTIALLCGLLAQLGAQRTAGTLADRFPDWPTFFVPESAAGYTAALTMVCWGVWALGRGLRLAREG
;
A
#
# COMPACT_ATOMS: atom_id res chain seq x y z
N MET A 1 25.85 31.80 -15.78
CA MET A 1 24.38 31.68 -15.93
C MET A 1 24.03 30.19 -15.97
N LEU A 2 23.49 29.64 -14.89
CA LEU A 2 22.90 28.29 -14.86
C LEU A 2 21.90 28.25 -13.70
N HIS A 3 20.73 28.86 -13.93
CA HIS A 3 19.54 28.64 -13.12
C HIS A 3 18.67 27.62 -13.86
N THR A 4 18.77 26.35 -13.46
CA THR A 4 17.72 25.36 -13.70
C THR A 4 17.13 24.82 -12.38
N PRO A 5 16.51 25.65 -11.53
CA PRO A 5 15.77 25.16 -10.37
C PRO A 5 14.25 25.16 -10.64
N THR A 6 13.67 24.22 -11.40
CA THR A 6 12.19 24.16 -11.49
C THR A 6 11.58 22.78 -11.79
N SER A 7 12.30 21.81 -12.35
CA SER A 7 11.68 20.53 -12.77
C SER A 7 11.75 19.39 -11.74
N ALA A 8 12.59 19.49 -10.69
CA ALA A 8 12.77 18.41 -9.71
C ALA A 8 11.63 18.32 -8.67
N ALA A 9 11.12 19.46 -8.20
CA ALA A 9 10.05 19.52 -7.20
C ALA A 9 8.73 18.85 -7.66
N PRO A 10 8.19 19.12 -8.87
CA PRO A 10 6.97 18.46 -9.33
C PRO A 10 7.17 16.96 -9.60
N MET A 11 8.36 16.53 -10.03
CA MET A 11 8.66 15.10 -10.20
C MET A 11 8.75 14.37 -8.86
N ALA A 12 9.36 14.98 -7.83
CA ALA A 12 9.43 14.41 -6.49
C ALA A 12 8.03 14.32 -5.83
N ALA A 13 7.19 15.34 -6.03
CA ALA A 13 5.80 15.33 -5.57
C ALA A 13 4.99 14.20 -6.24
N ARG A 14 5.09 14.04 -7.57
CA ARG A 14 4.40 12.95 -8.29
C ARG A 14 4.86 11.57 -7.83
N ARG A 15 6.17 11.35 -7.63
CA ARG A 15 6.71 10.08 -7.16
C ARG A 15 6.24 9.73 -5.75
N SER A 16 6.20 10.71 -4.85
CA SER A 16 5.71 10.48 -3.48
C SER A 16 4.21 10.18 -3.44
N VAL A 17 3.40 10.88 -4.24
CA VAL A 17 1.98 10.56 -4.42
C VAL A 17 1.80 9.15 -4.98
N GLN A 18 2.54 8.79 -6.04
CA GLN A 18 2.45 7.47 -6.66
C GLN A 18 2.86 6.35 -5.69
N ALA A 19 3.97 6.53 -4.95
CA ALA A 19 4.41 5.58 -3.94
C ALA A 19 3.39 5.43 -2.81
N GLY A 20 2.79 6.54 -2.36
CA GLY A 20 1.75 6.53 -1.35
C GLY A 20 0.50 5.78 -1.80
N LEU A 21 0.08 5.99 -3.05
CA LEU A 21 -1.05 5.29 -3.65
C LEU A 21 -0.81 3.77 -3.71
N TRP A 22 0.38 3.35 -4.17
CA TRP A 22 0.74 1.94 -4.23
C TRP A 22 0.72 1.26 -2.87
N MET A 23 1.31 1.90 -1.84
CA MET A 23 1.33 1.32 -0.50
C MET A 23 -0.05 1.29 0.16
N PHE A 24 -0.89 2.31 -0.09
CA PHE A 24 -2.27 2.32 0.36
C PHE A 24 -3.06 1.13 -0.21
N PHE A 25 -3.02 0.95 -1.53
CA PHE A 25 -3.74 -0.16 -2.16
C PHE A 25 -3.15 -1.52 -1.80
N ALA A 26 -1.82 -1.66 -1.75
CA ALA A 26 -1.18 -2.91 -1.35
C ALA A 26 -1.58 -3.34 0.07
N GLY A 27 -1.52 -2.41 1.04
CA GLY A 27 -1.95 -2.68 2.41
C GLY A 27 -3.45 -2.97 2.52
N THR A 28 -4.28 -2.24 1.77
CA THR A 28 -5.74 -2.44 1.75
C THR A 28 -6.11 -3.80 1.17
N ILE A 29 -5.49 -4.21 0.06
CA ILE A 29 -5.70 -5.53 -0.54
C ILE A 29 -5.28 -6.63 0.42
N ALA A 30 -4.14 -6.49 1.09
CA ALA A 30 -3.70 -7.45 2.11
C ALA A 30 -4.74 -7.59 3.24
N LEU A 31 -5.29 -6.49 3.75
CA LEU A 31 -6.33 -6.50 4.77
C LEU A 31 -7.64 -7.14 4.28
N LEU A 32 -8.08 -6.82 3.06
CA LEU A 32 -9.27 -7.42 2.45
C LEU A 32 -9.11 -8.92 2.23
N CYS A 33 -7.95 -9.37 1.78
CA CYS A 33 -7.64 -10.79 1.65
C CYS A 33 -7.60 -11.48 3.03
N GLY A 34 -7.05 -10.83 4.05
CA GLY A 34 -7.10 -11.32 5.43
C GLY A 34 -8.55 -11.46 5.94
N LEU A 35 -9.40 -10.46 5.66
CA LEU A 35 -10.82 -10.48 5.98
C LEU A 35 -11.56 -11.61 5.26
N LEU A 36 -11.29 -11.81 3.96
CA LEU A 36 -11.84 -12.91 3.16
C LEU A 36 -11.44 -14.28 3.73
N ALA A 37 -10.17 -14.44 4.14
CA ALA A 37 -9.70 -15.66 4.80
C ALA A 37 -10.37 -15.91 6.16
N GLN A 38 -10.77 -14.85 6.88
CA GLN A 38 -11.53 -14.97 8.13
C GLN A 38 -13.01 -15.32 7.90
N LEU A 39 -13.65 -14.73 6.88
CA LEU A 39 -15.06 -14.99 6.54
C LEU A 39 -15.30 -16.40 6.01
N GLY A 40 -14.28 -17.05 5.45
CA GLY A 40 -14.31 -18.44 4.96
C GLY A 40 -14.24 -19.54 6.05
N ALA A 41 -14.26 -19.18 7.33
CA ALA A 41 -14.29 -20.09 8.49
C ALA A 41 -13.05 -20.99 8.72
N GLN A 42 -11.95 -20.85 7.97
CA GLN A 42 -10.77 -21.74 8.12
C GLN A 42 -9.40 -21.06 8.33
N ARG A 43 -9.35 -19.75 8.64
CA ARG A 43 -8.18 -19.04 9.21
C ARG A 43 -6.82 -19.32 8.51
N THR A 44 -6.77 -19.53 7.20
CA THR A 44 -5.48 -19.81 6.53
C THR A 44 -5.44 -19.33 5.08
N ALA A 45 -4.30 -18.79 4.68
CA ALA A 45 -3.94 -18.47 3.30
C ALA A 45 -4.02 -19.71 2.39
N GLY A 46 -3.83 -20.91 2.95
CA GLY A 46 -4.02 -22.19 2.26
C GLY A 46 -5.42 -22.37 1.68
N THR A 47 -6.47 -22.06 2.44
CA THR A 47 -7.85 -22.16 1.93
C THR A 47 -8.19 -21.12 0.86
N LEU A 48 -7.50 -19.98 0.85
CA LEU A 48 -7.61 -19.01 -0.24
C LEU A 48 -6.89 -19.52 -1.49
N ALA A 49 -5.76 -20.22 -1.34
CA ALA A 49 -5.02 -20.85 -2.44
C ALA A 49 -5.79 -22.04 -3.02
N ASP A 50 -6.46 -22.84 -2.20
CA ASP A 50 -7.28 -23.96 -2.67
C ASP A 50 -8.50 -23.49 -3.46
N ARG A 51 -9.06 -22.33 -3.10
CA ARG A 51 -10.24 -21.75 -3.75
C ARG A 51 -9.89 -20.85 -4.93
N PHE A 52 -8.70 -20.26 -4.93
CA PHE A 52 -8.16 -19.39 -5.97
C PHE A 52 -6.66 -19.72 -6.18
N PRO A 53 -6.34 -20.78 -6.93
CA PRO A 53 -4.96 -21.26 -7.08
C PRO A 53 -4.04 -20.27 -7.80
N ASP A 54 -4.60 -19.40 -8.64
CA ASP A 54 -3.85 -18.35 -9.34
C ASP A 54 -3.59 -17.11 -8.47
N TRP A 55 -4.13 -17.04 -7.25
CA TRP A 55 -3.95 -15.88 -6.39
C TRP A 55 -2.66 -15.97 -5.57
N PRO A 56 -1.85 -14.89 -5.55
CA PRO A 56 -0.67 -14.83 -4.69
C PRO A 56 -1.09 -14.72 -3.22
N THR A 57 -1.13 -15.84 -2.52
CA THR A 57 -1.57 -15.92 -1.12
C THR A 57 -0.50 -15.48 -0.11
N PHE A 58 0.73 -15.21 -0.56
CA PHE A 58 1.82 -14.77 0.31
C PHE A 58 1.61 -13.37 0.93
N PHE A 59 0.70 -12.56 0.38
CA PHE A 59 0.34 -11.25 0.93
C PHE A 59 -0.78 -11.32 1.97
N VAL A 60 -1.35 -12.50 2.21
CA VAL A 60 -2.46 -12.67 3.15
C VAL A 60 -1.91 -12.62 4.58
N PRO A 61 -2.33 -11.66 5.42
CA PRO A 61 -1.89 -11.60 6.80
C PRO A 61 -2.56 -12.72 7.62
N GLU A 62 -1.74 -13.65 8.11
CA GLU A 62 -2.19 -14.76 8.97
C GLU A 62 -1.96 -14.50 10.47
N SER A 63 -1.13 -13.51 10.81
CA SER A 63 -0.73 -13.18 12.18
C SER A 63 -1.03 -11.74 12.53
N ALA A 64 -1.14 -11.43 13.83
CA ALA A 64 -1.28 -10.05 14.31
C ALA A 64 -0.19 -9.12 13.72
N ALA A 65 1.04 -9.62 13.58
CA ALA A 65 2.14 -8.92 12.93
C ALA A 65 1.85 -8.59 11.46
N GLY A 66 1.29 -9.54 10.70
CA GLY A 66 0.88 -9.33 9.31
C GLY A 66 -0.19 -8.25 9.16
N TYR A 67 -1.22 -8.27 10.03
CA TYR A 67 -2.25 -7.22 10.04
C TYR A 67 -1.67 -5.86 10.40
N THR A 68 -0.75 -5.79 11.37
CA THR A 68 -0.07 -4.52 11.70
C THR A 68 0.82 -4.03 10.57
N ALA A 69 1.49 -4.91 9.84
CA ALA A 69 2.30 -4.53 8.68
C ALA A 69 1.41 -3.96 7.56
N ALA A 70 0.30 -4.63 7.25
CA ALA A 70 -0.66 -4.16 6.25
C ALA A 70 -1.28 -2.81 6.65
N LEU A 71 -1.68 -2.63 7.91
CA LEU A 71 -2.19 -1.35 8.43
C LEU A 71 -1.12 -0.25 8.37
N THR A 72 0.13 -0.58 8.68
CA THR A 72 1.25 0.38 8.61
C THR A 72 1.50 0.82 7.17
N MET A 73 1.39 -0.09 6.19
CA MET A 73 1.47 0.26 4.77
C MET A 73 0.36 1.23 4.35
N VAL A 74 -0.87 1.01 4.83
CA VAL A 74 -2.01 1.92 4.59
C VAL A 74 -1.72 3.30 5.17
N CYS A 75 -1.35 3.37 6.45
CA CYS A 75 -1.05 4.63 7.15
C CYS A 75 0.12 5.38 6.49
N TRP A 76 1.19 4.66 6.12
CA TRP A 76 2.32 5.23 5.40
C TRP A 76 1.91 5.75 4.02
N GLY A 77 1.04 5.00 3.31
CA GLY A 77 0.51 5.40 2.01
C GLY A 77 -0.24 6.73 2.07
N VAL A 78 -1.13 6.89 3.04
CA VAL A 78 -1.86 8.14 3.31
C VAL A 78 -0.91 9.29 3.66
N TRP A 79 0.09 9.02 4.51
CA TRP A 79 1.09 10.03 4.87
C TRP A 79 1.90 10.49 3.64
N ALA A 80 2.37 9.56 2.81
CA ALA A 80 3.14 9.85 1.61
C ALA A 80 2.32 10.64 0.57
N LEU A 81 1.04 10.32 0.40
CA LEU A 81 0.09 11.10 -0.41
C LEU A 81 0.00 12.54 0.10
N GLY A 82 -0.27 12.72 1.40
CA GLY A 82 -0.39 14.06 2.02
C GLY A 82 0.92 14.86 1.99
N ARG A 83 2.08 14.20 2.06
CA ARG A 83 3.38 14.84 1.90
C ARG A 83 3.62 15.27 0.44
N GLY A 84 3.31 14.41 -0.52
CA GLY A 84 3.48 14.70 -1.94
C GLY A 84 2.58 15.83 -2.43
N LEU A 85 1.34 15.88 -1.95
CA LEU A 85 0.41 16.99 -2.24
C LEU A 85 0.88 18.33 -1.64
N ARG A 86 1.47 18.31 -0.44
CA ARG A 86 2.08 19.50 0.16
C ARG A 86 3.27 20.00 -0.67
N LEU A 87 4.16 19.09 -1.07
CA LEU A 87 5.28 19.41 -1.97
C LEU A 87 4.82 19.97 -3.32
N ALA A 88 3.71 19.46 -3.87
CA ALA A 88 3.14 19.98 -5.11
C ALA A 88 2.50 21.38 -4.96
N ARG A 89 2.11 21.76 -3.73
CA ARG A 89 1.53 23.07 -3.42
C ARG A 89 2.60 24.13 -3.17
N GLU A 90 3.71 23.72 -2.59
CA GLU A 90 4.80 24.60 -2.13
C GLU A 90 5.89 24.82 -3.19
N GLY A 91 6.00 23.95 -4.20
CA GLY A 91 6.97 24.03 -5.30
C GLY A 91 6.35 24.49 -6.61
#